data_AF-A0A9P4V5F4-F1
#
_entry.id   AF-A0A9P4V5F4-F1
#
_cell.length_a   1.000
_cell.length_b   1.000
_cell.length_c   1.000
_cell.angle_alpha   90.00
_cell.angle_beta   90.00
_cell.angle_gamma   90.00
#
_symmetry.space_group_name_H-M   'P 1'
#
loop_
_entity.id
_entity.type
_entity.pdbx_description
1 polymer ?
#
loop_
_entity_poly.entity_id
_entity_poly.type
_entity_poly.pdbx_seq_one_letter_code
_entity_poly.pdbx_strand_id
1 'polypeptide(L)'
;MRAFLVAAAGLLSLAHAATVSPDGTCGGTQKYTCLNSSFGNCCSSSGWCGSTTAYCGTGCNSAFGSCTNSNPTTRSSSAPSSTPTKKVSTDGSCAGSNGYTCVGSTFGNCCSQWGWCGSTTDHCGANCNSAFGSCANSPSSTTKPASTTKPSSASSATSTPTQPGSALQCLNGKNVPYKMSSDAGWNDLIKPYNLRLAYKPAVVVVPTTNQHVQDAVVCASQAGLKVQAKSGGHSYASYSSGGKDGSMIISLESLTSISLDKSTGIAKVGGGVRLGNLADGIWNQGKKALPHGTCPGVGIGGHSTHGGYGHTSRHWGLAMDAMIKADVVLANGTLVTASSSQNSEIYWGIRGAADSLAIVTNFYFQTHDAPTSIVYFEVQWSGIWNTKKSFTDTFLHLQDFAQNSSVVDNRISFGIYMDGGGSFGPSGAFFGTVDEFNSKIKPEFIRGLKAPDNFIVQSMSWYDYLVKVSGTTTIKVPLTGYDSHDNFFAKSITVPQAAGLTSNALNAMYDYMHAATSVSYYVIVNLYGGPGSAINSKDTNFAAYNDRDSLWVFQNYGETAGSIDYINGLNKAITGAQSQTQFGAYLNYVDPSLDAATAHKLYYGDAVYSRLAALKKSVDPKGVFWNPQAVGN
;
A
#
# COMPACT_ATOMS: atom_id res chain seq x y z
N MET A 1 -27.32 -6.64 9.53
CA MET A 1 -28.35 -5.58 9.59
C MET A 1 -29.40 -5.90 10.66
N ARG A 2 -29.57 -5.07 11.70
CA ARG A 2 -30.83 -4.81 12.49
C ARG A 2 -30.54 -3.93 13.73
N ALA A 3 -31.47 -3.01 14.07
CA ALA A 3 -31.56 -2.10 15.26
C ALA A 3 -30.55 -0.91 15.37
N PHE A 4 -30.94 0.39 15.33
CA PHE A 4 -31.64 1.32 16.30
C PHE A 4 -30.66 1.98 17.34
N LEU A 5 -30.24 3.27 17.26
CA LEU A 5 -30.86 4.57 17.73
C LEU A 5 -30.83 4.81 19.28
N VAL A 6 -30.60 5.99 19.94
CA VAL A 6 -30.63 7.47 19.63
C VAL A 6 -29.68 8.31 20.55
N ALA A 7 -29.36 9.59 20.22
CA ALA A 7 -29.00 10.77 21.10
C ALA A 7 -27.60 10.84 21.81
N ALA A 8 -26.96 12.00 22.12
CA ALA A 8 -27.11 13.44 21.77
C ALA A 8 -25.79 14.24 22.04
N ALA A 9 -25.70 15.54 21.70
CA ALA A 9 -24.46 16.34 21.62
C ALA A 9 -24.30 17.49 22.65
N GLY A 10 -23.09 18.06 22.76
CA GLY A 10 -22.78 19.30 23.47
C GLY A 10 -21.39 19.86 23.13
N LEU A 11 -21.28 21.18 22.88
CA LEU A 11 -20.09 21.89 22.37
C LEU A 11 -19.83 23.18 23.18
N LEU A 12 -18.57 23.59 23.36
CA LEU A 12 -18.17 24.96 23.72
C LEU A 12 -16.68 25.21 23.40
N SER A 13 -16.36 26.44 23.00
CA SER A 13 -15.08 26.90 22.42
C SER A 13 -14.18 27.69 23.38
N LEU A 14 -12.90 27.91 23.07
CA LEU A 14 -12.17 29.18 23.37
C LEU A 14 -10.78 29.33 22.70
N ALA A 15 -10.46 30.58 22.31
CA ALA A 15 -9.15 31.23 22.06
C ALA A 15 -8.07 30.59 21.12
N HIS A 16 -7.65 31.34 20.09
CA HIS A 16 -6.56 30.99 19.17
C HIS A 16 -5.20 31.59 19.60
N ALA A 17 -4.12 30.80 19.52
CA ALA A 17 -2.74 31.27 19.59
C ALA A 17 -2.23 31.72 18.21
N ALA A 18 -1.27 32.66 18.17
CA ALA A 18 -0.68 33.16 16.93
C ALA A 18 0.30 32.15 16.29
N THR A 19 0.15 31.90 15.00
CA THR A 19 0.95 30.91 14.24
C THR A 19 2.34 31.45 13.91
N VAL A 20 3.39 30.62 13.98
CA VAL A 20 4.74 31.01 13.56
C VAL A 20 4.79 31.23 12.04
N SER A 21 5.47 32.29 11.60
CA SER A 21 5.56 32.71 10.20
C SER A 21 6.16 31.62 9.29
N PRO A 22 5.41 31.13 8.28
CA PRO A 22 5.87 30.12 7.34
C PRO A 22 6.57 30.70 6.09
N ASP A 23 6.31 31.98 5.77
CA ASP A 23 6.72 32.66 4.54
C ASP A 23 7.60 33.90 4.78
N GLY A 24 7.88 34.22 6.06
CA GLY A 24 8.64 35.39 6.47
C GLY A 24 7.76 36.61 6.78
N THR A 25 6.45 36.58 6.57
CA THR A 25 5.54 37.68 6.91
C THR A 25 5.10 37.65 8.38
N CYS A 26 4.78 38.81 8.96
CA CYS A 26 4.32 38.93 10.35
C CYS A 26 3.29 40.04 10.55
N GLY A 27 2.40 39.84 11.53
CA GLY A 27 1.23 40.69 11.73
C GLY A 27 0.15 40.48 10.66
N GLY A 28 -0.51 41.57 10.27
CA GLY A 28 -1.61 41.54 9.28
C GLY A 28 -2.85 40.76 9.72
N THR A 29 -3.71 40.43 8.76
CA THR A 29 -4.95 39.65 8.99
C THR A 29 -4.69 38.20 9.39
N GLN A 30 -3.57 37.62 8.98
CA GLN A 30 -3.17 36.24 9.31
C GLN A 30 -2.51 36.11 10.70
N LYS A 31 -2.12 37.24 11.31
CA LYS A 31 -1.54 37.31 12.68
C LYS A 31 -0.32 36.40 12.90
N TYR A 32 0.54 36.27 11.89
CA TYR A 32 1.78 35.49 12.02
C TYR A 32 2.77 36.14 12.98
N THR A 33 3.47 35.30 13.76
CA THR A 33 4.56 35.72 14.66
C THR A 33 5.92 35.25 14.15
N CYS A 34 6.94 36.08 14.34
CA CYS A 34 8.34 35.77 14.05
C CYS A 34 9.00 34.96 15.18
N LEU A 35 8.38 34.85 16.36
CA LEU A 35 8.94 34.09 17.48
C LEU A 35 9.19 32.62 17.09
N ASN A 36 10.46 32.20 17.14
CA ASN A 36 10.98 30.91 16.69
C ASN A 36 10.88 30.65 15.18
N SER A 37 10.75 31.69 14.35
CA SER A 37 10.79 31.56 12.89
C SER A 37 12.23 31.37 12.37
N SER A 38 12.39 30.55 11.32
CA SER A 38 13.66 30.34 10.62
C SER A 38 14.19 31.60 9.92
N PHE A 39 13.32 32.57 9.62
CA PHE A 39 13.69 33.86 9.05
C PHE A 39 14.28 34.82 10.10
N GLY A 40 13.96 34.61 11.38
CA GLY A 40 14.45 35.40 12.52
C GLY A 40 13.33 35.88 13.44
N ASN A 41 13.69 36.26 14.67
CA ASN A 41 12.74 36.46 15.77
C ASN A 41 12.03 37.82 15.81
N CYS A 42 12.46 38.81 15.02
CA CYS A 42 11.96 40.18 15.08
C CYS A 42 10.99 40.48 13.93
N CYS A 43 9.84 41.08 14.23
CA CYS A 43 8.86 41.52 13.23
C CYS A 43 9.09 43.00 12.91
N SER A 44 9.57 43.31 11.71
CA SER A 44 9.81 44.68 11.25
C SER A 44 8.52 45.50 11.12
N SER A 45 8.65 46.83 11.08
CA SER A 45 7.55 47.76 10.79
C SER A 45 6.85 47.52 9.45
N SER A 46 7.54 46.84 8.52
CA SER A 46 7.03 46.49 7.19
C SER A 46 6.38 45.10 7.12
N GLY A 47 6.21 44.42 8.27
CA GLY A 47 5.52 43.13 8.34
C GLY A 47 6.36 41.92 7.91
N TRP A 48 7.69 41.99 8.07
CA TRP A 48 8.62 40.90 7.74
C TRP A 48 9.48 40.45 8.93
N CYS A 49 9.78 39.16 9.01
CA CYS A 49 10.64 38.53 10.01
C CYS A 49 12.12 38.63 9.68
N GLY A 50 12.94 38.85 10.71
CA GLY A 50 14.41 38.88 10.58
C GLY A 50 15.14 38.89 11.92
N SER A 51 16.48 38.81 11.86
CA SER A 51 17.37 38.80 13.04
C SER A 51 18.37 39.95 13.09
N THR A 52 18.31 40.90 12.15
CA THR A 52 19.24 42.05 12.11
C THR A 52 18.56 43.32 12.62
N THR A 53 19.35 44.38 12.86
CA THR A 53 18.85 45.70 13.30
C THR A 53 17.81 46.33 12.36
N ALA A 54 17.77 45.94 11.09
CA ALA A 54 16.73 46.36 10.15
C ALA A 54 15.32 45.79 10.49
N TYR A 55 15.26 44.70 11.26
CA TYR A 55 14.03 44.04 11.67
C TYR A 55 13.75 44.18 13.17
N CYS A 56 14.80 44.17 13.99
CA CYS A 56 14.72 44.29 15.46
C CYS A 56 14.74 45.74 15.98
N GLY A 57 15.07 46.71 15.12
CA GLY A 57 15.25 48.11 15.50
C GLY A 57 13.94 48.91 15.64
N THR A 58 14.06 50.22 15.53
CA THR A 58 12.96 51.18 15.65
C THR A 58 11.79 50.83 14.72
N GLY A 59 10.60 50.61 15.30
CA GLY A 59 9.40 50.19 14.57
C GLY A 59 9.14 48.68 14.56
N CYS A 60 9.99 47.86 15.20
CA CYS A 60 9.72 46.45 15.42
C CYS A 60 8.40 46.24 16.22
N ASN A 61 7.56 45.30 15.77
CA ASN A 61 6.26 45.02 16.35
C ASN A 61 6.32 43.91 17.42
N SER A 62 6.27 44.31 18.68
CA SER A 62 6.39 43.40 19.84
C SER A 62 5.20 42.45 20.05
N ALA A 63 4.07 42.66 19.37
CA ALA A 63 2.96 41.70 19.38
C ALA A 63 3.23 40.47 18.50
N PHE A 64 4.20 40.56 17.58
CA PHE A 64 4.51 39.52 16.59
C PHE A 64 6.01 39.22 16.48
N GLY A 65 6.84 39.68 17.41
CA GLY A 65 8.29 39.42 17.40
C GLY A 65 9.02 39.91 18.66
N SER A 66 10.26 39.47 18.85
CA SER A 66 11.11 39.83 20.00
C SER A 66 11.91 41.11 19.74
N CYS A 67 11.32 42.26 20.06
CA CYS A 67 11.91 43.58 19.79
C CYS A 67 12.83 44.03 20.93
N THR A 68 14.06 43.49 20.98
CA THR A 68 15.09 43.89 21.95
C THR A 68 16.40 44.29 21.26
N ASN A 69 16.87 45.52 21.54
CA ASN A 69 18.07 46.09 20.93
C ASN A 69 19.35 45.60 21.63
N SER A 70 19.83 44.40 21.28
CA SER A 70 21.09 43.84 21.82
C SER A 70 21.92 43.12 20.74
N ASN A 71 23.06 43.71 20.38
CA ASN A 71 24.21 43.13 19.65
C ASN A 71 25.36 42.94 20.68
N PRO A 72 26.52 42.26 20.46
CA PRO A 72 27.16 41.71 19.24
C PRO A 72 27.54 40.19 19.40
N THR A 73 28.28 39.46 18.54
CA THR A 73 29.55 39.74 17.83
C THR A 73 29.80 38.94 16.55
N THR A 74 30.41 39.62 15.58
CA THR A 74 31.04 39.10 14.36
C THR A 74 32.52 38.73 14.57
N ARG A 75 33.06 37.77 13.79
CA ARG A 75 34.44 37.83 13.28
C ARG A 75 34.52 37.34 11.83
N SER A 76 35.39 37.99 11.06
CA SER A 76 35.67 37.74 9.64
C SER A 76 37.19 37.86 9.45
N SER A 77 37.80 37.05 8.58
CA SER A 77 38.89 37.48 7.68
C SER A 77 39.50 36.34 6.82
N SER A 78 39.59 36.60 5.51
CA SER A 78 40.68 36.25 4.58
C SER A 78 41.12 34.79 4.32
N ALA A 79 41.13 34.42 3.03
CA ALA A 79 41.91 33.31 2.46
C ALA A 79 43.42 33.62 2.41
N PRO A 80 44.28 32.62 2.16
CA PRO A 80 44.79 32.48 0.78
C PRO A 80 44.82 31.03 0.24
N SER A 81 45.15 30.94 -1.05
CA SER A 81 45.10 29.74 -1.92
C SER A 81 46.09 28.62 -1.56
N SER A 82 45.61 27.37 -1.61
CA SER A 82 46.45 26.18 -1.85
C SER A 82 45.68 25.13 -2.68
N THR A 83 46.40 24.39 -3.52
CA THR A 83 45.89 23.43 -4.51
C THR A 83 44.91 22.41 -3.90
N PRO A 84 43.76 22.11 -4.53
CA PRO A 84 42.75 21.25 -3.92
C PRO A 84 43.20 19.78 -3.90
N THR A 85 43.69 19.34 -2.73
CA THR A 85 43.69 17.91 -2.38
C THR A 85 42.25 17.41 -2.38
N LYS A 86 41.91 16.61 -3.39
CA LYS A 86 40.58 16.00 -3.53
C LYS A 86 40.28 15.16 -2.29
N LYS A 87 39.11 15.36 -1.70
CA LYS A 87 38.70 14.60 -0.50
C LYS A 87 38.49 13.13 -0.88
N VAL A 88 38.95 12.21 -0.04
CA VAL A 88 38.70 10.77 -0.25
C VAL A 88 37.20 10.50 -0.11
N SER A 89 36.64 9.72 -1.02
CA SER A 89 35.22 9.37 -1.04
C SER A 89 34.84 8.53 0.18
N THR A 90 33.83 8.99 0.93
CA THR A 90 33.23 8.31 2.09
C THR A 90 31.85 7.71 1.80
N ASP A 91 31.23 8.07 0.67
CA ASP A 91 29.89 7.63 0.25
C ASP A 91 29.92 6.77 -1.04
N GLY A 92 31.10 6.54 -1.60
CA GLY A 92 31.31 5.80 -2.85
C GLY A 92 31.26 6.69 -4.10
N SER A 93 30.88 7.96 -4.01
CA SER A 93 30.83 8.87 -5.15
C SER A 93 32.20 9.46 -5.49
N CYS A 94 32.42 9.81 -6.77
CA CYS A 94 33.60 10.52 -7.25
C CYS A 94 33.25 11.48 -8.39
N ALA A 95 34.14 12.47 -8.61
CA ALA A 95 33.87 13.64 -9.46
C ALA A 95 32.67 14.47 -8.96
N GLY A 96 31.97 15.18 -9.86
CA GLY A 96 30.85 16.08 -9.52
C GLY A 96 31.28 17.36 -8.77
N SER A 97 30.30 18.13 -8.31
CA SER A 97 30.47 19.43 -7.64
C SER A 97 31.18 19.35 -6.27
N ASN A 98 31.24 18.16 -5.66
CA ASN A 98 31.94 17.92 -4.40
C ASN A 98 33.41 17.47 -4.58
N GLY A 99 33.80 17.04 -5.80
CA GLY A 99 35.20 16.79 -6.17
C GLY A 99 35.89 15.60 -5.50
N TYR A 100 35.14 14.60 -5.01
CA TYR A 100 35.69 13.43 -4.31
C TYR A 100 36.59 12.55 -5.20
N THR A 101 37.64 11.98 -4.60
CA THR A 101 38.53 10.97 -5.22
C THR A 101 38.36 9.59 -4.59
N CYS A 102 38.48 8.56 -5.40
CA CYS A 102 38.49 7.16 -4.99
C CYS A 102 39.85 6.70 -4.44
N VAL A 103 40.94 7.43 -4.71
CA VAL A 103 42.28 7.03 -4.25
C VAL A 103 42.33 7.05 -2.73
N GLY A 104 42.49 5.87 -2.11
CA GLY A 104 42.43 5.67 -0.66
C GLY A 104 41.03 5.37 -0.10
N SER A 105 40.00 5.25 -0.93
CA SER A 105 38.63 4.94 -0.49
C SER A 105 38.42 3.46 -0.21
N THR A 106 37.59 3.13 0.79
CA THR A 106 37.21 1.76 1.16
C THR A 106 36.41 1.02 0.09
N PHE A 107 35.80 1.75 -0.85
CA PHE A 107 35.05 1.16 -1.98
C PHE A 107 35.98 0.68 -3.10
N GLY A 108 37.20 1.21 -3.19
CA GLY A 108 38.18 0.91 -4.22
C GLY A 108 38.76 2.16 -4.87
N ASN A 109 39.90 2.02 -5.55
CA ASN A 109 40.71 3.16 -6.00
C ASN A 109 40.30 3.75 -7.36
N CYS A 110 39.48 3.08 -8.15
CA CYS A 110 39.11 3.50 -9.50
C CYS A 110 37.79 4.27 -9.50
N CYS A 111 37.71 5.38 -10.23
CA CYS A 111 36.49 6.16 -10.41
C CYS A 111 35.87 5.78 -11.77
N SER A 112 34.69 5.15 -11.76
CA SER A 112 34.01 4.76 -13.00
C SER A 112 33.53 5.98 -13.80
N GLN A 113 33.21 5.78 -15.09
CA GLN A 113 32.59 6.80 -15.94
C GLN A 113 31.26 7.35 -15.38
N TRP A 114 30.63 6.62 -14.45
CA TRP A 114 29.36 6.96 -13.81
C TRP A 114 29.52 7.69 -12.48
N GLY A 115 30.76 8.03 -12.07
CA GLY A 115 31.04 8.76 -10.84
C GLY A 115 31.01 7.91 -9.56
N TRP A 116 31.38 6.62 -9.66
CA TRP A 116 31.41 5.69 -8.52
C TRP A 116 32.77 5.03 -8.32
N CYS A 117 33.17 4.85 -7.06
CA CYS A 117 34.41 4.23 -6.64
C CYS A 117 34.32 2.70 -6.59
N GLY A 118 35.33 2.02 -7.12
CA GLY A 118 35.42 0.56 -7.10
C GLY A 118 36.81 0.01 -7.44
N SER A 119 36.92 -1.32 -7.40
CA SER A 119 38.15 -2.06 -7.73
C SER A 119 37.96 -3.11 -8.84
N THR A 120 36.77 -3.22 -9.43
CA THR A 120 36.48 -4.18 -10.52
C THR A 120 36.77 -3.57 -11.89
N THR A 121 36.79 -4.40 -12.94
CA THR A 121 36.90 -3.98 -14.35
C THR A 121 35.87 -2.93 -14.77
N ASP A 122 34.68 -2.94 -14.17
CA ASP A 122 33.61 -1.98 -14.49
C ASP A 122 33.92 -0.56 -13.97
N HIS A 123 34.82 -0.48 -12.98
CA HIS A 123 35.27 0.77 -12.36
C HIS A 123 36.66 1.20 -12.86
N CYS A 124 37.55 0.23 -13.09
CA CYS A 124 38.93 0.44 -13.55
C CYS A 124 39.13 0.33 -15.07
N GLY A 125 38.07 0.07 -15.84
CA GLY A 125 38.12 -0.15 -17.29
C GLY A 125 38.45 1.10 -18.11
N ALA A 126 38.37 0.99 -19.43
CA ALA A 126 38.83 2.02 -20.39
C ALA A 126 38.25 3.43 -20.18
N ASN A 127 37.07 3.54 -19.56
CA ASN A 127 36.38 4.82 -19.29
C ASN A 127 36.52 5.27 -17.82
N CYS A 128 37.47 4.70 -17.06
CA CYS A 128 37.80 5.13 -15.71
C CYS A 128 38.32 6.57 -15.71
N ASN A 129 37.79 7.40 -14.82
CA ASN A 129 38.12 8.81 -14.71
C ASN A 129 39.42 9.00 -13.89
N SER A 130 40.55 9.07 -14.61
CA SER A 130 41.90 9.20 -14.04
C SER A 130 42.13 10.49 -13.24
N ALA A 131 41.27 11.51 -13.39
CA ALA A 131 41.34 12.70 -12.55
C ALA A 131 40.85 12.42 -11.12
N PHE A 132 40.01 11.39 -10.90
CA PHE A 132 39.39 11.10 -9.60
C PHE A 132 39.62 9.67 -9.11
N GLY A 133 40.35 8.83 -9.84
CA GLY A 133 40.75 7.48 -9.41
C GLY A 133 42.03 6.96 -10.08
N SER A 134 42.60 5.88 -9.54
CA SER A 134 43.83 5.24 -10.04
C SER A 134 43.52 4.25 -11.16
N CYS A 135 43.33 4.78 -12.37
CA CYS A 135 42.98 4.01 -13.56
C CYS A 135 44.22 3.37 -14.20
N ALA A 136 44.53 2.13 -13.82
CA ALA A 136 45.64 1.37 -14.41
C ALA A 136 45.17 0.56 -15.63
N ASN A 137 45.76 0.79 -16.80
CA ASN A 137 45.55 -0.05 -17.98
C ASN A 137 46.13 -1.46 -17.74
N SER A 138 45.28 -2.48 -17.84
CA SER A 138 45.65 -3.89 -17.62
C SER A 138 46.61 -4.44 -18.68
N PRO A 139 47.56 -5.32 -18.31
CA PRO A 139 48.27 -6.18 -19.26
C PRO A 139 47.60 -7.56 -19.40
N SER A 140 47.10 -7.80 -20.61
CA SER A 140 47.06 -9.06 -21.38
C SER A 140 46.60 -10.40 -20.75
N SER A 141 45.64 -10.99 -21.47
CA SER A 141 45.33 -12.42 -21.57
C SER A 141 46.50 -13.34 -21.95
N THR A 142 46.38 -14.63 -21.62
CA THR A 142 47.00 -15.76 -22.35
C THR A 142 45.92 -16.72 -22.86
N THR A 143 46.07 -17.17 -24.10
CA THR A 143 45.07 -17.92 -24.89
C THR A 143 45.40 -19.40 -25.10
N LYS A 144 44.40 -20.18 -25.56
CA LYS A 144 44.46 -21.37 -26.47
C LYS A 144 44.19 -22.75 -25.81
N PRO A 145 43.61 -23.76 -26.52
CA PRO A 145 42.69 -23.77 -27.67
C PRO A 145 41.31 -24.42 -27.37
N ALA A 146 40.39 -24.36 -28.33
CA ALA A 146 39.16 -25.15 -28.33
C ALA A 146 39.41 -26.62 -28.76
N SER A 147 38.59 -27.55 -28.25
CA SER A 147 38.31 -28.83 -28.89
C SER A 147 36.79 -29.06 -28.94
N THR A 148 36.35 -29.83 -29.94
CA THR A 148 34.94 -29.96 -30.33
C THR A 148 34.27 -31.19 -29.73
N THR A 149 33.21 -31.01 -28.94
CA THR A 149 32.19 -32.05 -28.71
C THR A 149 30.78 -31.45 -28.53
N LYS A 150 29.80 -32.23 -28.99
CA LYS A 150 28.35 -31.93 -29.07
C LYS A 150 27.71 -31.92 -27.66
N PRO A 151 26.70 -31.08 -27.39
CA PRO A 151 26.11 -30.98 -26.05
C PRO A 151 25.25 -32.20 -25.69
N SER A 152 25.44 -32.71 -24.47
CA SER A 152 24.56 -33.67 -23.81
C SER A 152 24.13 -33.12 -22.45
N SER A 153 22.81 -32.97 -22.27
CA SER A 153 22.09 -32.81 -20.98
C SER A 153 22.75 -31.92 -19.92
N ALA A 154 22.22 -30.70 -19.76
CA ALA A 154 22.51 -29.87 -18.59
C ALA A 154 22.18 -30.63 -17.29
N SER A 155 23.16 -30.78 -16.40
CA SER A 155 22.93 -31.30 -15.07
C SER A 155 22.34 -30.19 -14.20
N SER A 156 21.17 -30.44 -13.61
CA SER A 156 20.46 -29.51 -12.75
C SER A 156 21.32 -29.10 -11.55
N ALA A 157 21.33 -27.81 -11.20
CA ALA A 157 21.97 -27.34 -9.98
C ALA A 157 21.29 -27.99 -8.76
N THR A 158 22.03 -28.82 -8.04
CA THR A 158 21.52 -29.57 -6.89
C THR A 158 21.17 -28.62 -5.75
N SER A 159 19.88 -28.46 -5.47
CA SER A 159 19.42 -27.69 -4.31
C SER A 159 19.92 -28.35 -3.01
N THR A 160 20.62 -27.58 -2.17
CA THR A 160 20.94 -28.00 -0.81
C THR A 160 19.63 -28.34 -0.08
N PRO A 161 19.50 -29.53 0.54
CA PRO A 161 18.24 -29.93 1.17
C PRO A 161 17.93 -29.00 2.35
N THR A 162 16.75 -28.39 2.34
CA THR A 162 16.23 -27.51 3.41
C THR A 162 16.38 -28.17 4.78
N GLN A 163 17.06 -27.51 5.72
CA GLN A 163 17.28 -28.05 7.07
C GLN A 163 16.55 -27.18 8.12
N PRO A 164 15.32 -27.56 8.57
CA PRO A 164 14.66 -26.86 9.65
C PRO A 164 15.53 -26.75 10.91
N GLY A 165 16.32 -27.79 11.24
CA GLY A 165 17.20 -27.81 12.40
C GLY A 165 18.25 -26.68 12.44
N SER A 166 18.84 -26.31 11.31
CA SER A 166 19.83 -25.21 11.27
C SER A 166 19.17 -23.84 11.43
N ALA A 167 17.94 -23.67 10.93
CA ALA A 167 17.15 -22.47 11.19
C ALA A 167 16.84 -22.32 12.68
N LEU A 168 16.39 -23.38 13.35
CA LEU A 168 16.09 -23.35 14.79
C LEU A 168 17.34 -23.06 15.63
N GLN A 169 18.49 -23.66 15.29
CA GLN A 169 19.75 -23.36 15.98
C GLN A 169 20.14 -21.88 15.84
N CYS A 170 19.97 -21.30 14.64
CA CYS A 170 20.21 -19.88 14.39
C CYS A 170 19.24 -18.97 15.16
N LEU A 171 17.93 -19.29 15.17
CA LEU A 171 16.90 -18.54 15.91
C LEU A 171 17.21 -18.53 17.42
N ASN A 172 17.56 -19.68 17.99
CA ASN A 172 17.95 -19.82 19.40
C ASN A 172 19.20 -19.00 19.71
N GLY A 173 20.25 -19.09 18.89
CA GLY A 173 21.48 -18.30 19.06
C GLY A 173 21.28 -16.78 18.95
N LYS A 174 20.13 -16.34 18.43
CA LYS A 174 19.72 -14.94 18.29
C LYS A 174 18.56 -14.54 19.22
N ASN A 175 18.12 -15.45 20.10
CA ASN A 175 16.99 -15.27 21.03
C ASN A 175 15.66 -14.88 20.34
N VAL A 176 15.47 -15.29 19.08
CA VAL A 176 14.27 -14.96 18.32
C VAL A 176 13.08 -15.83 18.79
N PRO A 177 11.96 -15.25 19.25
CA PRO A 177 10.82 -16.04 19.69
C PRO A 177 10.15 -16.78 18.53
N TYR A 178 9.96 -18.10 18.67
CA TYR A 178 9.27 -18.93 17.69
C TYR A 178 8.38 -19.99 18.36
N LYS A 179 7.60 -20.69 17.53
CA LYS A 179 6.72 -21.80 17.87
C LYS A 179 6.95 -22.97 16.91
N MET A 180 6.84 -24.18 17.43
CA MET A 180 6.85 -25.46 16.73
C MET A 180 5.49 -26.16 16.86
N SER A 181 5.27 -27.23 16.08
CA SER A 181 4.02 -28.01 16.08
C SER A 181 3.68 -28.69 17.41
N SER A 182 4.65 -28.81 18.33
CA SER A 182 4.46 -29.30 19.70
C SER A 182 3.96 -28.24 20.68
N ASP A 183 4.01 -26.95 20.33
CA ASP A 183 3.85 -25.87 21.29
C ASP A 183 2.41 -25.39 21.40
N ALA A 184 2.00 -25.03 22.63
CA ALA A 184 0.72 -24.38 22.87
C ALA A 184 0.59 -23.08 22.05
N GLY A 185 -0.56 -22.89 21.41
CA GLY A 185 -0.85 -21.77 20.50
C GLY A 185 -0.40 -21.97 19.04
N TRP A 186 0.25 -23.09 18.69
CA TRP A 186 0.65 -23.36 17.30
C TRP A 186 -0.54 -23.36 16.33
N ASN A 187 -1.62 -24.06 16.66
CA ASN A 187 -2.78 -24.19 15.78
C ASN A 187 -3.40 -22.83 15.45
N ASP A 188 -3.57 -21.96 16.46
CA ASP A 188 -4.14 -20.62 16.32
C ASP A 188 -3.29 -19.74 15.37
N LEU A 189 -1.96 -19.85 15.48
CA LEU A 189 -1.02 -19.14 14.61
C LEU A 189 -1.05 -19.63 13.16
N ILE A 190 -1.18 -20.94 12.91
CA ILE A 190 -1.12 -21.49 11.54
C ILE A 190 -2.46 -21.48 10.81
N LYS A 191 -3.59 -21.46 11.55
CA LYS A 191 -4.94 -21.49 10.97
C LYS A 191 -5.12 -20.36 9.93
N PRO A 192 -5.47 -20.68 8.68
CA PRO A 192 -5.62 -19.69 7.61
C PRO A 192 -6.98 -18.99 7.70
N TYR A 193 -7.10 -17.77 7.17
CA TYR A 193 -8.43 -17.16 6.99
C TYR A 193 -9.31 -18.02 6.07
N ASN A 194 -8.76 -18.45 4.92
CA ASN A 194 -9.43 -19.40 4.02
C ASN A 194 -9.14 -20.85 4.43
N LEU A 195 -10.09 -21.50 5.09
CA LEU A 195 -10.00 -22.89 5.57
C LEU A 195 -9.82 -23.92 4.44
N ARG A 196 -10.16 -23.57 3.20
CA ARG A 196 -9.90 -24.40 2.01
C ARG A 196 -8.39 -24.60 1.77
N LEU A 197 -7.55 -23.68 2.23
CA LEU A 197 -6.12 -23.63 1.95
C LEU A 197 -5.31 -23.56 3.25
N ALA A 198 -5.21 -24.69 3.93
CA ALA A 198 -4.33 -24.88 5.08
C ALA A 198 -2.95 -25.38 4.63
N TYR A 199 -1.89 -24.73 5.12
CA TYR A 199 -0.49 -25.11 4.91
C TYR A 199 0.19 -25.37 6.25
N LYS A 200 1.15 -26.30 6.26
CA LYS A 200 1.93 -26.69 7.44
C LYS A 200 3.31 -26.03 7.39
N PRO A 201 3.53 -24.90 8.09
CA PRO A 201 4.86 -24.28 8.13
C PRO A 201 5.88 -25.16 8.87
N ALA A 202 7.16 -24.96 8.57
CA ALA A 202 8.24 -25.61 9.30
C ALA A 202 8.43 -25.00 10.71
N VAL A 203 8.16 -23.70 10.85
CA VAL A 203 8.29 -22.91 12.09
C VAL A 203 7.46 -21.63 11.95
N VAL A 204 6.88 -21.15 13.05
CA VAL A 204 6.26 -19.82 13.12
C VAL A 204 7.08 -18.94 14.05
N VAL A 205 7.66 -17.87 13.52
CA VAL A 205 8.34 -16.83 14.31
C VAL A 205 7.29 -15.83 14.80
N VAL A 206 7.39 -15.42 16.06
CA VAL A 206 6.50 -14.43 16.71
C VAL A 206 7.33 -13.24 17.23
N PRO A 207 7.81 -12.37 16.33
CA PRO A 207 8.79 -11.34 16.64
C PRO A 207 8.15 -10.15 17.37
N THR A 208 8.68 -9.84 18.54
CA THR A 208 8.31 -8.63 19.32
C THR A 208 9.12 -7.37 18.96
N THR A 209 10.11 -7.47 18.08
CA THR A 209 11.00 -6.35 17.68
C THR A 209 11.35 -6.43 16.20
N ASN A 210 11.80 -5.30 15.61
CA ASN A 210 12.34 -5.31 14.24
C ASN A 210 13.56 -6.24 14.13
N GLN A 211 14.42 -6.29 15.14
CA GLN A 211 15.61 -7.15 15.16
C GLN A 211 15.22 -8.63 15.08
N HIS A 212 14.16 -9.07 15.77
CA HIS A 212 13.64 -10.44 15.64
C HIS A 212 13.17 -10.77 14.22
N VAL A 213 12.60 -9.79 13.48
CA VAL A 213 12.24 -9.97 12.06
C VAL A 213 13.50 -10.10 11.19
N GLN A 214 14.48 -9.23 11.40
CA GLN A 214 15.77 -9.26 10.69
C GLN A 214 16.49 -10.60 10.86
N ASP A 215 16.62 -11.04 12.11
CA ASP A 215 17.29 -12.29 12.48
C ASP A 215 16.56 -13.53 11.94
N ALA A 216 15.22 -13.54 11.97
CA ALA A 216 14.44 -14.62 11.37
C ALA A 216 14.67 -14.76 9.86
N VAL A 217 14.68 -13.64 9.13
CA VAL A 217 14.97 -13.63 7.68
C VAL A 217 16.39 -14.12 7.39
N VAL A 218 17.39 -13.72 8.19
CA VAL A 218 18.77 -14.23 8.07
C VAL A 218 18.82 -15.74 8.29
N CYS A 219 18.22 -16.24 9.39
CA CYS A 219 18.21 -17.67 9.70
C CYS A 219 17.49 -18.50 8.63
N ALA A 220 16.37 -18.01 8.09
CA ALA A 220 15.68 -18.67 6.98
C ALA A 220 16.53 -18.71 5.70
N SER A 221 17.14 -17.58 5.32
CA SER A 221 18.01 -17.43 4.15
C SER A 221 19.26 -18.31 4.22
N GLN A 222 19.80 -18.53 5.43
CA GLN A 222 20.91 -19.46 5.69
C GLN A 222 20.48 -20.93 5.62
N ALA A 223 19.27 -21.28 6.09
CA ALA A 223 18.74 -22.64 6.09
C ALA A 223 18.03 -23.07 4.79
N GLY A 224 17.91 -22.17 3.81
CA GLY A 224 17.16 -22.40 2.56
C GLY A 224 15.64 -22.39 2.71
N LEU A 225 15.11 -21.90 3.84
CA LEU A 225 13.67 -21.78 4.07
C LEU A 225 13.09 -20.60 3.29
N LYS A 226 11.89 -20.81 2.74
CA LYS A 226 11.06 -19.75 2.18
C LYS A 226 10.28 -19.06 3.30
N VAL A 227 10.11 -17.75 3.19
CA VAL A 227 9.53 -16.88 4.23
C VAL A 227 8.29 -16.20 3.70
N GLN A 228 7.23 -16.14 4.52
CA GLN A 228 6.11 -15.22 4.34
C GLN A 228 5.76 -14.51 5.64
N ALA A 229 5.39 -13.24 5.53
CA ALA A 229 4.94 -12.43 6.66
C ALA A 229 3.42 -12.56 6.83
N LYS A 230 2.97 -12.91 8.03
CA LYS A 230 1.54 -12.93 8.39
C LYS A 230 1.23 -11.69 9.22
N SER A 231 0.61 -10.70 8.58
CA SER A 231 -0.06 -9.58 9.27
C SER A 231 -1.42 -10.11 9.79
N GLY A 232 -2.55 -9.62 9.26
CA GLY A 232 -3.88 -10.09 9.68
C GLY A 232 -4.29 -11.48 9.17
N GLY A 233 -3.56 -12.09 8.24
CA GLY A 233 -3.80 -13.45 7.73
C GLY A 233 -4.93 -13.61 6.71
N HIS A 234 -5.57 -12.51 6.25
CA HIS A 234 -6.71 -12.48 5.32
C HIS A 234 -6.40 -12.82 3.85
N SER A 235 -5.26 -13.47 3.55
CA SER A 235 -4.91 -13.86 2.19
C SER A 235 -5.89 -14.90 1.64
N TYR A 236 -6.57 -14.60 0.53
CA TYR A 236 -7.57 -15.51 -0.07
C TYR A 236 -6.97 -16.84 -0.57
N ALA A 237 -5.70 -16.79 -0.98
CA ALA A 237 -4.87 -17.93 -1.34
C ALA A 237 -4.02 -18.51 -0.17
N SER A 238 -4.20 -18.01 1.07
CA SER A 238 -3.36 -18.37 2.23
C SER A 238 -1.84 -18.20 2.03
N TYR A 239 -1.41 -17.27 1.17
CA TYR A 239 0.00 -16.99 0.89
C TYR A 239 0.72 -16.39 2.11
N SER A 240 0.01 -15.69 3.00
CA SER A 240 0.55 -15.31 4.32
C SER A 240 0.91 -16.51 5.22
N SER A 241 0.49 -17.72 4.87
CA SER A 241 0.91 -18.99 5.51
C SER A 241 2.00 -19.73 4.70
N GLY A 242 2.66 -19.04 3.75
CA GLY A 242 3.75 -19.56 2.91
C GLY A 242 3.32 -20.06 1.52
N GLY A 243 2.02 -20.29 1.29
CA GLY A 243 1.52 -20.84 0.02
C GLY A 243 1.96 -22.27 -0.29
N LYS A 244 2.71 -22.91 0.62
CA LYS A 244 3.11 -24.32 0.63
C LYS A 244 3.59 -24.75 2.02
N ASP A 245 3.59 -26.05 2.26
CA ASP A 245 4.18 -26.68 3.43
C ASP A 245 5.70 -26.45 3.52
N GLY A 246 6.24 -26.47 4.74
CA GLY A 246 7.68 -26.32 5.03
C GLY A 246 8.21 -24.87 4.98
N SER A 247 7.34 -23.88 4.77
CA SER A 247 7.71 -22.46 4.82
C SER A 247 7.90 -21.96 6.25
N MET A 248 8.70 -20.91 6.47
CA MET A 248 8.70 -20.12 7.71
C MET A 248 7.61 -19.04 7.62
N ILE A 249 6.74 -18.98 8.62
CA ILE A 249 5.84 -17.83 8.81
C ILE A 249 6.49 -16.88 9.82
N ILE A 250 6.47 -15.58 9.52
CA ILE A 250 6.80 -14.53 10.48
C ILE A 250 5.49 -13.82 10.84
N SER A 251 4.89 -14.15 12.00
CA SER A 251 3.60 -13.61 12.45
C SER A 251 3.79 -12.24 13.11
N LEU A 252 3.45 -11.17 12.41
CA LEU A 252 3.62 -9.79 12.85
C LEU A 252 2.63 -9.37 13.95
N GLU A 253 1.78 -10.26 14.47
CA GLU A 253 0.71 -9.95 15.44
C GLU A 253 1.18 -9.28 16.75
N SER A 254 2.47 -9.37 17.09
CA SER A 254 3.06 -8.63 18.22
C SER A 254 3.43 -7.18 17.87
N LEU A 255 3.54 -6.81 16.59
CA LEU A 255 3.87 -5.46 16.11
C LEU A 255 2.58 -4.65 15.89
N THR A 256 1.88 -4.33 16.98
CA THR A 256 0.53 -3.73 16.98
C THR A 256 0.47 -2.28 17.46
N SER A 257 1.61 -1.60 17.58
CA SER A 257 1.66 -0.20 18.02
C SER A 257 1.00 0.77 17.02
N ILE A 258 0.31 1.78 17.54
CA ILE A 258 -0.28 2.88 16.76
C ILE A 258 0.01 4.18 17.50
N SER A 259 0.75 5.09 16.88
CA SER A 259 1.07 6.40 17.44
C SER A 259 0.81 7.48 16.40
N LEU A 260 -0.05 8.44 16.75
CA LEU A 260 -0.36 9.62 15.93
C LEU A 260 0.40 10.83 16.45
N ASP A 261 1.28 11.38 15.61
CA ASP A 261 1.78 12.74 15.82
C ASP A 261 0.68 13.73 15.44
N LYS A 262 0.15 14.44 16.44
CA LYS A 262 -0.94 15.42 16.24
C LYS A 262 -0.49 16.69 15.52
N SER A 263 0.81 16.99 15.49
CA SER A 263 1.36 18.19 14.85
C SER A 263 1.49 18.03 13.33
N THR A 264 1.95 16.86 12.87
CA THR A 264 2.09 16.54 11.43
C THR A 264 0.89 15.78 10.86
N GLY A 265 0.07 15.16 11.72
CA GLY A 265 -0.97 14.23 11.30
C GLY A 265 -0.43 12.88 10.80
N ILE A 266 0.83 12.56 11.06
CA ILE A 266 1.44 11.29 10.65
C ILE A 266 1.14 10.21 11.68
N ALA A 267 0.57 9.09 11.24
CA ALA A 267 0.37 7.89 12.05
C ALA A 267 1.49 6.87 11.78
N LYS A 268 2.27 6.54 12.80
CA LYS A 268 3.18 5.38 12.82
C LYS A 268 2.39 4.14 13.26
N VAL A 269 2.43 3.09 12.45
CA VAL A 269 1.57 1.90 12.58
C VAL A 269 2.41 0.63 12.43
N GLY A 270 2.39 -0.28 13.40
CA GLY A 270 3.08 -1.56 13.31
C GLY A 270 2.50 -2.50 12.24
N GLY A 271 3.34 -3.35 11.64
CA GLY A 271 2.95 -4.22 10.51
C GLY A 271 1.88 -5.28 10.84
N GLY A 272 1.64 -5.57 12.12
CA GLY A 272 0.60 -6.48 12.60
C GLY A 272 -0.76 -5.85 12.83
N VAL A 273 -0.88 -4.51 12.77
CA VAL A 273 -2.13 -3.81 13.08
C VAL A 273 -3.25 -4.21 12.11
N ARG A 274 -4.45 -4.48 12.65
CA ARG A 274 -5.68 -4.75 11.88
C ARG A 274 -6.44 -3.44 11.61
N LEU A 275 -7.11 -3.34 10.46
CA LEU A 275 -7.73 -2.08 9.96
C LEU A 275 -8.68 -1.43 10.97
N GLY A 276 -9.48 -2.22 11.67
CA GLY A 276 -10.40 -1.73 12.68
C GLY A 276 -9.72 -1.11 13.89
N ASN A 277 -8.61 -1.72 14.33
CA ASN A 277 -7.78 -1.19 15.42
C ASN A 277 -6.97 0.04 14.97
N LEU A 278 -6.54 0.09 13.70
CA LEU A 278 -5.95 1.29 13.11
C LEU A 278 -6.93 2.47 13.18
N ALA A 279 -8.14 2.28 12.65
CA ALA A 279 -9.17 3.30 12.58
C ALA A 279 -9.61 3.79 13.97
N ASP A 280 -9.88 2.89 14.91
CA ASP A 280 -10.14 3.22 16.33
C ASP A 280 -8.96 4.00 16.94
N GLY A 281 -7.73 3.54 16.72
CA GLY A 281 -6.51 4.16 17.26
C GLY A 281 -6.31 5.60 16.83
N ILE A 282 -6.39 5.90 15.52
CA ILE A 282 -6.18 7.26 15.00
C ILE A 282 -7.37 8.19 15.28
N TRP A 283 -8.60 7.66 15.32
CA TRP A 283 -9.79 8.42 15.71
C TRP A 283 -9.76 8.83 17.19
N ASN A 284 -9.34 7.93 18.08
CA ASN A 284 -9.26 8.22 19.51
C ASN A 284 -8.07 9.13 19.85
N GLN A 285 -6.94 9.00 19.16
CA GLN A 285 -5.77 9.85 19.40
C GLN A 285 -5.96 11.29 18.91
N GLY A 286 -6.63 11.51 17.77
CA GLY A 286 -6.71 12.86 17.18
C GLY A 286 -7.82 13.11 16.17
N LYS A 287 -8.90 12.32 16.17
CA LYS A 287 -10.02 12.44 15.21
C LYS A 287 -9.53 12.44 13.76
N LYS A 288 -8.61 11.52 13.46
CA LYS A 288 -8.04 11.33 12.13
C LYS A 288 -8.65 10.12 11.42
N ALA A 289 -8.51 10.10 10.09
CA ALA A 289 -8.97 9.04 9.19
C ALA A 289 -7.91 8.70 8.12
N LEU A 290 -8.07 7.53 7.51
CA LEU A 290 -7.29 7.06 6.37
C LEU A 290 -8.23 6.34 5.38
N PRO A 291 -7.91 6.29 4.08
CA PRO A 291 -8.53 5.33 3.18
C PRO A 291 -8.12 3.90 3.54
N HIS A 292 -9.09 3.01 3.70
CA HIS A 292 -8.90 1.57 3.89
C HIS A 292 -10.20 0.80 3.65
N GLY A 293 -10.10 -0.52 3.53
CA GLY A 293 -11.24 -1.43 3.39
C GLY A 293 -12.08 -1.57 4.66
N THR A 294 -13.28 -2.13 4.49
CA THR A 294 -14.33 -2.17 5.52
C THR A 294 -14.14 -3.27 6.56
N CYS A 295 -13.51 -4.40 6.20
CA CYS A 295 -13.35 -5.56 7.07
C CYS A 295 -12.37 -5.29 8.23
N PRO A 296 -12.83 -5.18 9.50
CA PRO A 296 -11.99 -4.66 10.59
C PRO A 296 -10.81 -5.58 10.95
N GLY A 297 -10.96 -6.89 10.71
CA GLY A 297 -9.95 -7.89 10.99
C GLY A 297 -8.85 -8.04 9.95
N VAL A 298 -8.96 -7.39 8.78
CA VAL A 298 -7.92 -7.39 7.75
C VAL A 298 -6.65 -6.72 8.31
N GLY A 299 -5.47 -7.24 7.98
CA GLY A 299 -4.19 -6.69 8.43
C GLY A 299 -3.64 -5.62 7.51
N ILE A 300 -3.12 -4.54 8.09
CA ILE A 300 -2.57 -3.40 7.36
C ILE A 300 -1.44 -3.79 6.41
N GLY A 301 -0.66 -4.80 6.82
CA GLY A 301 0.49 -5.35 6.09
C GLY A 301 0.11 -5.75 4.67
N GLY A 302 -0.74 -6.77 4.52
CA GLY A 302 -1.19 -7.21 3.19
C GLY A 302 -2.10 -6.19 2.49
N HIS A 303 -2.93 -5.46 3.24
CA HIS A 303 -3.91 -4.55 2.64
C HIS A 303 -3.24 -3.37 1.90
N SER A 304 -2.31 -2.69 2.57
CA SER A 304 -1.68 -1.44 2.09
C SER A 304 -0.44 -1.67 1.23
N THR A 305 -0.05 -2.92 0.98
CA THR A 305 1.04 -3.26 0.06
C THR A 305 0.55 -3.81 -1.27
N HIS A 306 -0.75 -4.04 -1.43
CA HIS A 306 -1.36 -4.55 -2.68
C HIS A 306 -2.60 -3.74 -3.11
N GLY A 307 -2.78 -2.54 -2.54
CA GLY A 307 -3.84 -1.58 -2.88
C GLY A 307 -4.44 -0.98 -1.62
N GLY A 308 -5.65 -1.44 -1.31
CA GLY A 308 -6.35 -1.12 -0.07
C GLY A 308 -7.56 -0.22 -0.30
N TYR A 309 -8.56 -0.75 -1.00
CA TYR A 309 -9.78 -0.05 -1.35
C TYR A 309 -10.85 -0.12 -0.26
N GLY A 310 -11.55 1.01 -0.07
CA GLY A 310 -12.89 1.11 0.52
C GLY A 310 -13.63 2.31 -0.10
N HIS A 311 -14.86 2.61 0.36
CA HIS A 311 -15.65 3.70 -0.24
C HIS A 311 -14.98 5.09 -0.15
N THR A 312 -14.02 5.30 0.75
CA THR A 312 -13.28 6.56 0.83
C THR A 312 -12.17 6.68 -0.22
N SER A 313 -11.85 5.61 -0.95
CA SER A 313 -10.68 5.59 -1.83
C SER A 313 -10.82 6.44 -3.09
N ARG A 314 -12.04 6.71 -3.58
CA ARG A 314 -12.23 7.69 -4.66
C ARG A 314 -11.88 9.11 -4.22
N HIS A 315 -12.05 9.43 -2.95
CA HIS A 315 -11.81 10.77 -2.40
C HIS A 315 -10.34 10.96 -1.95
N TRP A 316 -9.73 9.93 -1.36
CA TRP A 316 -8.39 10.01 -0.73
C TRP A 316 -7.30 9.10 -1.33
N GLY A 317 -7.64 8.24 -2.30
CA GLY A 317 -6.74 7.22 -2.86
C GLY A 317 -6.84 5.88 -2.13
N LEU A 318 -6.05 4.89 -2.52
CA LEU A 318 -5.97 3.59 -1.83
C LEU A 318 -5.21 3.73 -0.50
N ALA A 319 -5.32 2.75 0.39
CA ALA A 319 -4.55 2.73 1.65
C ALA A 319 -3.04 2.87 1.41
N MET A 320 -2.52 2.28 0.33
CA MET A 320 -1.13 2.45 -0.09
C MET A 320 -0.75 3.88 -0.49
N ASP A 321 -1.70 4.70 -0.93
CA ASP A 321 -1.45 6.06 -1.45
C ASP A 321 -1.23 7.07 -0.32
N ALA A 322 -1.79 6.79 0.87
CA ALA A 322 -1.55 7.55 2.09
C ALA A 322 -0.21 7.22 2.77
N MET A 323 0.49 6.16 2.35
CA MET A 323 1.78 5.74 2.94
C MET A 323 2.90 6.67 2.48
N ILE A 324 3.48 7.45 3.39
CA ILE A 324 4.58 8.38 3.08
C ILE A 324 5.97 7.76 3.22
N LYS A 325 6.10 6.74 4.09
CA LYS A 325 7.30 5.90 4.23
C LYS A 325 6.99 4.61 4.99
N ALA A 326 7.92 3.66 4.97
CA ALA A 326 7.86 2.40 5.71
C ALA A 326 9.24 1.96 6.21
N ASP A 327 9.32 1.31 7.37
CA ASP A 327 10.52 0.61 7.84
C ASP A 327 10.41 -0.87 7.47
N VAL A 328 11.28 -1.34 6.59
CA VAL A 328 11.17 -2.65 5.92
C VAL A 328 12.43 -3.50 6.10
N VAL A 329 12.25 -4.80 6.30
CA VAL A 329 13.32 -5.79 6.37
C VAL A 329 13.47 -6.48 5.01
N LEU A 330 14.65 -6.37 4.42
CA LEU A 330 15.02 -7.00 3.14
C LEU A 330 15.47 -8.46 3.34
N ALA A 331 15.56 -9.23 2.26
CA ALA A 331 15.87 -10.68 2.30
C ALA A 331 17.28 -11.03 2.80
N ASN A 332 18.16 -10.03 2.95
CA ASN A 332 19.47 -10.15 3.60
C ASN A 332 19.44 -9.81 5.11
N GLY A 333 18.28 -9.48 5.68
CA GLY A 333 18.12 -9.06 7.09
C GLY A 333 18.38 -7.58 7.36
N THR A 334 18.65 -6.75 6.35
CA THR A 334 18.84 -5.30 6.54
C THR A 334 17.50 -4.62 6.77
N LEU A 335 17.37 -3.86 7.86
CA LEU A 335 16.28 -2.93 8.07
C LEU A 335 16.60 -1.60 7.37
N VAL A 336 15.72 -1.14 6.50
CA VAL A 336 15.83 0.16 5.81
C VAL A 336 14.53 0.95 5.92
N THR A 337 14.62 2.28 5.99
CA THR A 337 13.48 3.15 5.76
C THR A 337 13.33 3.41 4.26
N ALA A 338 12.14 3.14 3.73
CA ALA A 338 11.77 3.32 2.33
C ALA A 338 10.75 4.44 2.20
N SER A 339 11.05 5.45 1.37
CA SER A 339 10.25 6.65 1.09
C SER A 339 10.54 7.17 -0.32
N SER A 340 9.87 8.23 -0.75
CA SER A 340 10.14 8.87 -2.06
C SER A 340 11.57 9.40 -2.21
N SER A 341 12.24 9.77 -1.11
CA SER A 341 13.59 10.33 -1.10
C SER A 341 14.69 9.38 -0.56
N GLN A 342 14.34 8.16 -0.16
CA GLN A 342 15.27 7.19 0.42
C GLN A 342 14.82 5.77 0.09
N ASN A 343 15.66 4.96 -0.56
CA ASN A 343 15.28 3.62 -1.07
C ASN A 343 14.01 3.66 -1.95
N SER A 344 13.95 4.63 -2.87
CA SER A 344 12.75 4.97 -3.66
C SER A 344 12.20 3.80 -4.48
N GLU A 345 13.05 2.97 -5.08
CA GLU A 345 12.61 1.78 -5.83
C GLU A 345 11.96 0.73 -4.92
N ILE A 346 12.49 0.54 -3.70
CA ILE A 346 11.86 -0.34 -2.69
C ILE A 346 10.52 0.26 -2.26
N TYR A 347 10.45 1.57 -2.01
CA TYR A 347 9.21 2.27 -1.65
C TYR A 347 8.15 2.25 -2.76
N TRP A 348 8.56 2.26 -4.03
CA TRP A 348 7.69 2.02 -5.18
C TRP A 348 7.19 0.56 -5.18
N GLY A 349 8.10 -0.41 -5.05
CA GLY A 349 7.79 -1.85 -5.12
C GLY A 349 6.91 -2.38 -3.99
N ILE A 350 7.12 -1.94 -2.74
CA ILE A 350 6.29 -2.37 -1.60
C ILE A 350 4.86 -1.81 -1.66
N ARG A 351 4.62 -0.73 -2.43
CA ARG A 351 3.28 -0.25 -2.77
C ARG A 351 2.80 -0.96 -4.03
N GLY A 352 2.72 -2.28 -3.96
CA GLY A 352 2.27 -3.15 -5.05
C GLY A 352 2.56 -4.64 -4.84
N ALA A 353 3.75 -4.98 -4.31
CA ALA A 353 4.26 -6.36 -4.24
C ALA A 353 5.21 -6.61 -3.03
N ALA A 354 4.86 -6.11 -1.83
CA ALA A 354 5.76 -6.27 -0.67
C ALA A 354 5.97 -7.72 -0.25
N ASP A 355 4.96 -8.59 -0.43
CA ASP A 355 5.00 -10.04 -0.16
C ASP A 355 6.17 -10.77 -0.88
N SER A 356 6.66 -10.15 -1.94
CA SER A 356 7.73 -10.62 -2.81
C SER A 356 9.06 -9.89 -2.57
N LEU A 357 9.07 -8.76 -1.85
CA LEU A 357 10.22 -7.84 -1.81
C LEU A 357 10.78 -7.58 -0.41
N ALA A 358 9.92 -7.35 0.59
CA ALA A 358 10.33 -6.93 1.93
C ALA A 358 9.23 -7.11 2.98
N ILE A 359 9.61 -7.37 4.23
CA ILE A 359 8.67 -7.41 5.36
C ILE A 359 8.54 -6.00 5.95
N VAL A 360 7.36 -5.38 5.81
CA VAL A 360 7.09 -4.08 6.44
C VAL A 360 6.86 -4.26 7.94
N THR A 361 7.72 -3.66 8.74
CA THR A 361 7.63 -3.69 10.23
C THR A 361 6.84 -2.52 10.78
N ASN A 362 6.98 -1.34 10.16
CA ASN A 362 6.29 -0.11 10.52
C ASN A 362 5.88 0.64 9.25
N PHE A 363 4.63 1.06 9.18
CA PHE A 363 4.11 2.00 8.20
C PHE A 363 4.04 3.40 8.80
N TYR A 364 4.17 4.41 7.95
CA TYR A 364 3.92 5.81 8.29
C TYR A 364 2.93 6.37 7.28
N PHE A 365 1.73 6.69 7.74
CA PHE A 365 0.64 7.21 6.90
C PHE A 365 0.39 8.68 7.18
N GLN A 366 0.21 9.49 6.13
CA GLN A 366 -0.36 10.82 6.27
C GLN A 366 -1.87 10.67 6.48
N THR A 367 -2.38 11.11 7.64
CA THR A 367 -3.82 11.03 7.93
C THR A 367 -4.57 12.28 7.46
N HIS A 368 -5.86 12.10 7.19
CA HIS A 368 -6.83 13.17 6.99
C HIS A 368 -7.53 13.48 8.32
N ASP A 369 -8.09 14.69 8.46
CA ASP A 369 -9.13 14.90 9.47
C ASP A 369 -10.33 14.01 9.16
N ALA A 370 -10.79 13.27 10.16
CA ALA A 370 -11.99 12.47 10.01
C ALA A 370 -13.21 13.39 9.93
N PRO A 371 -14.09 13.22 8.93
CA PRO A 371 -15.24 14.11 8.78
C PRO A 371 -16.15 14.01 9.99
N THR A 372 -16.72 15.14 10.42
CA THR A 372 -17.72 15.16 11.50
C THR A 372 -18.95 14.34 11.14
N SER A 373 -19.30 14.32 9.86
CA SER A 373 -20.33 13.45 9.29
C SER A 373 -20.04 13.04 7.85
N ILE A 374 -20.53 11.88 7.44
CA ILE A 374 -20.50 11.36 6.08
C ILE A 374 -21.88 10.83 5.71
N VAL A 375 -22.30 10.98 4.44
CA VAL A 375 -23.57 10.42 3.98
C VAL A 375 -23.36 8.96 3.62
N TYR A 376 -24.09 8.07 4.28
CA TYR A 376 -24.29 6.69 3.84
C TYR A 376 -25.54 6.60 2.97
N PHE A 377 -25.47 5.81 1.91
CA PHE A 377 -26.65 5.47 1.11
C PHE A 377 -26.72 3.99 0.73
N GLU A 378 -27.94 3.50 0.56
CA GLU A 378 -28.27 2.12 0.23
C GLU A 378 -29.53 2.11 -0.65
N VAL A 379 -29.48 1.46 -1.80
CA VAL A 379 -30.58 1.38 -2.76
C VAL A 379 -30.98 -0.08 -2.94
N GLN A 380 -32.27 -0.38 -2.84
CA GLN A 380 -32.82 -1.73 -2.94
C GLN A 380 -33.83 -1.79 -4.09
N TRP A 381 -33.57 -2.66 -5.08
CA TRP A 381 -34.47 -2.90 -6.20
C TRP A 381 -34.85 -4.38 -6.34
N SER A 382 -36.15 -4.66 -6.20
CA SER A 382 -36.78 -5.89 -6.66
C SER A 382 -37.00 -5.88 -8.18
N GLY A 383 -36.84 -7.06 -8.78
CA GLY A 383 -37.19 -7.30 -10.19
C GLY A 383 -36.15 -6.87 -11.22
N ILE A 384 -34.96 -6.42 -10.82
CA ILE A 384 -33.84 -6.21 -11.75
C ILE A 384 -33.51 -7.51 -12.50
N TRP A 385 -33.50 -8.63 -11.78
CA TRP A 385 -33.27 -9.97 -12.31
C TRP A 385 -34.48 -10.61 -13.02
N ASN A 386 -35.63 -9.94 -13.13
CA ASN A 386 -36.81 -10.53 -13.80
C ASN A 386 -36.62 -10.65 -15.33
N THR A 387 -35.79 -9.79 -15.92
CA THR A 387 -35.44 -9.88 -17.34
C THR A 387 -33.99 -9.44 -17.55
N LYS A 388 -33.33 -10.06 -18.52
CA LYS A 388 -31.99 -9.68 -18.99
C LYS A 388 -31.88 -8.19 -19.32
N LYS A 389 -32.91 -7.63 -19.98
CA LYS A 389 -32.96 -6.21 -20.34
C LYS A 389 -32.97 -5.31 -19.10
N SER A 390 -33.77 -5.65 -18.08
CA SER A 390 -33.84 -4.89 -16.82
C SER A 390 -32.49 -4.84 -16.11
N PHE A 391 -31.79 -5.99 -16.00
CA PHE A 391 -30.43 -6.06 -15.46
C PHE A 391 -29.43 -5.23 -16.26
N THR A 392 -29.32 -5.49 -17.57
CA THR A 392 -28.31 -4.87 -18.43
C THR A 392 -28.51 -3.37 -18.55
N ASP A 393 -29.74 -2.88 -18.72
CA ASP A 393 -30.03 -1.44 -18.80
C ASP A 393 -29.76 -0.75 -17.45
N THR A 394 -30.10 -1.38 -16.32
CA THR A 394 -29.83 -0.81 -14.98
C THR A 394 -28.33 -0.69 -14.73
N PHE A 395 -27.54 -1.71 -15.09
CA PHE A 395 -26.09 -1.67 -14.90
C PHE A 395 -25.44 -0.63 -15.84
N LEU A 396 -25.86 -0.57 -17.11
CA LEU A 396 -25.37 0.44 -18.05
C LEU A 396 -25.74 1.87 -17.61
N HIS A 397 -26.91 2.07 -17.02
CA HIS A 397 -27.28 3.35 -16.41
C HIS A 397 -26.38 3.72 -15.23
N LEU A 398 -26.09 2.78 -14.32
CA LEU A 398 -25.16 3.04 -13.21
C LEU A 398 -23.73 3.33 -13.70
N GLN A 399 -23.33 2.79 -14.85
CA GLN A 399 -22.07 3.11 -15.52
C GLN A 399 -22.07 4.50 -16.18
N ASP A 400 -23.18 4.89 -16.84
CA ASP A 400 -23.38 6.25 -17.38
C ASP A 400 -23.35 7.29 -16.25
N PHE A 401 -24.10 7.05 -15.17
CA PHE A 401 -24.06 7.85 -13.95
C PHE A 401 -22.64 7.97 -13.40
N ALA A 402 -21.91 6.86 -13.25
CA ALA A 402 -20.54 6.86 -12.72
C ALA A 402 -19.51 7.62 -13.57
N GLN A 403 -19.83 7.91 -14.84
CA GLN A 403 -19.01 8.69 -15.76
C GLN A 403 -19.48 10.14 -15.92
N ASN A 404 -20.69 10.49 -15.45
CA ASN A 404 -21.28 11.81 -15.61
C ASN A 404 -20.60 12.87 -14.71
N SER A 405 -19.63 13.58 -15.26
CA SER A 405 -18.86 14.64 -14.57
C SER A 405 -19.65 15.87 -14.16
N SER A 406 -20.93 16.01 -14.55
CA SER A 406 -21.79 17.10 -14.06
C SER A 406 -22.36 16.84 -12.65
N VAL A 407 -22.35 15.58 -12.19
CA VAL A 407 -22.94 15.17 -10.90
C VAL A 407 -22.01 14.26 -10.09
N VAL A 408 -21.20 13.41 -10.74
CA VAL A 408 -20.19 12.59 -10.08
C VAL A 408 -18.86 13.34 -10.04
N ASP A 409 -18.32 13.49 -8.84
CA ASP A 409 -16.94 13.91 -8.56
C ASP A 409 -16.28 12.88 -7.62
N ASN A 410 -15.13 13.20 -7.03
CA ASN A 410 -14.36 12.28 -6.19
C ASN A 410 -15.02 11.94 -4.83
N ARG A 411 -16.11 12.65 -4.44
CA ARG A 411 -16.72 12.57 -3.12
C ARG A 411 -17.69 11.40 -2.96
N ILE A 412 -18.18 10.79 -4.04
CA ILE A 412 -19.06 9.62 -4.01
C ILE A 412 -18.29 8.33 -4.30
N SER A 413 -18.61 7.22 -3.63
CA SER A 413 -18.21 5.88 -4.05
C SER A 413 -19.23 4.85 -3.59
N PHE A 414 -19.37 3.75 -4.33
CA PHE A 414 -20.30 2.67 -4.00
C PHE A 414 -19.83 1.32 -4.54
N GLY A 415 -20.34 0.25 -3.93
CA GLY A 415 -20.31 -1.11 -4.47
C GLY A 415 -21.72 -1.59 -4.81
N ILE A 416 -21.87 -2.28 -5.94
CA ILE A 416 -23.10 -2.98 -6.33
C ILE A 416 -23.00 -4.41 -5.82
N TYR A 417 -23.79 -4.76 -4.81
CA TYR A 417 -23.90 -6.14 -4.30
C TYR A 417 -24.97 -6.92 -5.05
N MET A 418 -24.64 -8.17 -5.42
CA MET A 418 -25.52 -9.13 -6.09
C MET A 418 -25.27 -10.54 -5.56
N ASP A 419 -26.27 -11.40 -5.57
CA ASP A 419 -26.17 -12.79 -5.10
C ASP A 419 -27.11 -13.74 -5.87
N GLY A 420 -26.98 -15.05 -5.61
CA GLY A 420 -27.87 -16.07 -6.16
C GLY A 420 -29.32 -16.02 -5.62
N GLY A 421 -29.61 -15.18 -4.62
CA GLY A 421 -30.96 -14.89 -4.13
C GLY A 421 -31.70 -13.84 -4.96
N GLY A 422 -31.04 -13.23 -5.96
CA GLY A 422 -31.60 -12.17 -6.78
C GLY A 422 -31.46 -10.78 -6.16
N SER A 423 -30.52 -10.58 -5.23
CA SER A 423 -30.18 -9.24 -4.75
C SER A 423 -29.59 -8.37 -5.87
N PHE A 424 -29.95 -7.09 -5.88
CA PHE A 424 -29.25 -6.06 -6.64
C PHE A 424 -29.29 -4.77 -5.81
N GLY A 425 -28.19 -4.48 -5.09
CA GLY A 425 -28.16 -3.43 -4.08
C GLY A 425 -26.89 -2.59 -4.12
N PRO A 426 -26.90 -1.43 -4.80
CA PRO A 426 -25.86 -0.43 -4.65
C PRO A 426 -25.87 0.20 -3.26
N SER A 427 -24.72 0.24 -2.59
CA SER A 427 -24.54 0.99 -1.34
C SER A 427 -23.16 1.63 -1.26
N GLY A 428 -23.05 2.74 -0.54
CA GLY A 428 -21.86 3.55 -0.61
C GLY A 428 -21.81 4.73 0.35
N ALA A 429 -20.88 5.64 0.08
CA ALA A 429 -20.61 6.83 0.85
C ALA A 429 -20.54 8.08 -0.05
N PHE A 430 -20.91 9.22 0.53
CA PHE A 430 -20.76 10.54 -0.10
C PHE A 430 -20.23 11.58 0.91
N PHE A 431 -19.11 12.23 0.55
CA PHE A 431 -18.52 13.35 1.29
C PHE A 431 -19.25 14.67 0.97
N GLY A 432 -20.51 14.76 1.40
CA GLY A 432 -21.35 15.95 1.26
C GLY A 432 -22.51 15.92 2.24
N THR A 433 -23.59 16.65 1.94
CA THR A 433 -24.80 16.67 2.77
C THR A 433 -25.91 15.77 2.23
N VAL A 434 -26.86 15.41 3.09
CA VAL A 434 -28.08 14.67 2.68
C VAL A 434 -28.90 15.49 1.68
N ASP A 435 -28.94 16.82 1.83
CA ASP A 435 -29.66 17.71 0.92
C ASP A 435 -28.98 17.80 -0.45
N GLU A 436 -27.65 17.90 -0.51
CA GLU A 436 -26.90 17.84 -1.76
C GLU A 436 -27.10 16.48 -2.45
N PHE A 437 -27.05 15.38 -1.69
CA PHE A 437 -27.29 14.04 -2.22
C PHE A 437 -28.71 13.92 -2.80
N ASN A 438 -29.74 14.33 -2.06
CA ASN A 438 -31.13 14.22 -2.50
C ASN A 438 -31.49 15.17 -3.66
N SER A 439 -30.84 16.33 -3.76
CA SER A 439 -31.12 17.33 -4.81
C SER A 439 -30.34 17.13 -6.11
N LYS A 440 -29.13 16.54 -6.06
CA LYS A 440 -28.25 16.36 -7.23
C LYS A 440 -27.96 14.90 -7.56
N ILE A 441 -27.50 14.14 -6.58
CA ILE A 441 -27.00 12.78 -6.80
C ILE A 441 -28.15 11.81 -7.07
N LYS A 442 -29.13 11.77 -6.16
CA LYS A 442 -30.26 10.83 -6.19
C LYS A 442 -31.09 10.90 -7.47
N PRO A 443 -31.45 12.09 -8.03
CA PRO A 443 -32.20 12.16 -9.27
C PRO A 443 -31.47 11.51 -10.46
N GLU A 444 -30.17 11.79 -10.64
CA GLU A 444 -29.38 11.17 -11.71
C GLU A 444 -29.11 9.69 -11.46
N PHE A 445 -28.88 9.28 -10.21
CA PHE A 445 -28.65 7.88 -9.85
C PHE A 445 -29.80 6.96 -10.28
N ILE A 446 -31.04 7.46 -10.30
CA ILE A 446 -32.25 6.72 -10.70
C ILE A 446 -32.89 7.19 -12.02
N ARG A 447 -32.24 8.11 -12.76
CA ARG A 447 -32.82 8.73 -13.96
C ARG A 447 -33.23 7.67 -14.99
N GLY A 448 -34.52 7.60 -15.29
CA GLY A 448 -35.07 6.66 -16.27
C GLY A 448 -35.19 5.21 -15.79
N LEU A 449 -34.82 4.89 -14.55
CA LEU A 449 -35.02 3.58 -13.94
C LEU A 449 -36.40 3.47 -13.26
N LYS A 450 -36.85 2.24 -13.00
CA LYS A 450 -37.94 1.97 -12.05
C LYS A 450 -37.58 2.60 -10.70
N ALA A 451 -38.53 3.24 -10.01
CA ALA A 451 -38.32 3.67 -8.64
C ALA A 451 -37.86 2.48 -7.75
N PRO A 452 -36.81 2.64 -6.93
CA PRO A 452 -36.39 1.61 -5.99
C PRO A 452 -37.43 1.41 -4.90
N ASP A 453 -37.51 0.19 -4.36
CA ASP A 453 -38.46 -0.13 -3.30
C ASP A 453 -38.03 0.52 -1.97
N ASN A 454 -36.72 0.76 -1.81
CA ASN A 454 -36.15 1.56 -0.74
C ASN A 454 -34.89 2.30 -1.22
N PHE A 455 -34.72 3.56 -0.79
CA PHE A 455 -33.51 4.35 -1.02
C PHE A 455 -33.19 5.11 0.27
N ILE A 456 -32.32 4.50 1.08
CA ILE A 456 -31.79 5.08 2.31
C ILE A 456 -30.73 6.13 1.95
N VAL A 457 -30.86 7.34 2.51
CA VAL A 457 -29.84 8.39 2.49
C VAL A 457 -29.78 8.97 3.90
N GLN A 458 -28.67 8.80 4.60
CA GLN A 458 -28.54 9.22 6.00
C GLN A 458 -27.17 9.82 6.29
N SER A 459 -27.13 10.88 7.09
CA SER A 459 -25.88 11.39 7.65
C SER A 459 -25.49 10.55 8.87
N MET A 460 -24.22 10.16 8.95
CA MET A 460 -23.66 9.37 10.04
C MET A 460 -22.39 10.04 10.57
N SER A 461 -22.06 9.88 11.85
CA SER A 461 -20.70 10.21 12.30
C SER A 461 -19.68 9.30 11.60
N TRP A 462 -18.44 9.75 11.45
CA TRP A 462 -17.38 8.93 10.84
C TRP A 462 -17.23 7.55 11.50
N TYR A 463 -17.29 7.49 12.82
CA TYR A 463 -17.12 6.24 13.55
C TYR A 463 -18.34 5.31 13.39
N ASP A 464 -19.57 5.83 13.46
CA ASP A 464 -20.78 5.04 13.25
C ASP A 464 -20.88 4.54 11.80
N TYR A 465 -20.43 5.34 10.84
CA TYR A 465 -20.29 4.93 9.45
C TYR A 465 -19.34 3.74 9.31
N LEU A 466 -18.15 3.78 9.93
CA LEU A 466 -17.20 2.66 9.92
C LEU A 466 -17.80 1.38 10.50
N VAL A 467 -18.56 1.48 11.62
CA VAL A 467 -19.27 0.35 12.23
C VAL A 467 -20.39 -0.18 11.32
N LYS A 468 -21.15 0.71 10.64
CA LYS A 468 -22.21 0.31 9.69
C LYS A 468 -21.65 -0.43 8.48
N VAL A 469 -20.53 0.02 7.90
CA VAL A 469 -19.95 -0.61 6.69
C VAL A 469 -19.07 -1.83 6.99
N SER A 470 -18.59 -2.01 8.23
CA SER A 470 -17.93 -3.25 8.64
C SER A 470 -18.90 -4.42 8.83
N GLY A 471 -20.20 -4.15 8.95
CA GLY A 471 -21.23 -5.16 9.24
C GLY A 471 -21.21 -5.69 10.68
N THR A 472 -20.40 -5.10 11.56
CA THR A 472 -20.19 -5.53 12.96
C THR A 472 -20.81 -4.52 13.95
N THR A 473 -20.85 -4.86 15.23
CA THR A 473 -21.26 -3.93 16.30
C THR A 473 -20.11 -3.03 16.81
N THR A 474 -18.87 -3.37 16.45
CA THR A 474 -17.66 -2.59 16.73
C THR A 474 -16.61 -2.88 15.67
N ILE A 475 -15.79 -1.89 15.34
CA ILE A 475 -14.61 -2.08 14.48
C ILE A 475 -13.39 -2.61 15.27
N LYS A 476 -13.42 -2.60 16.60
CA LYS A 476 -12.30 -3.13 17.39
C LYS A 476 -12.25 -4.65 17.31
N VAL A 477 -11.04 -5.19 17.14
CA VAL A 477 -10.79 -6.63 17.05
C VAL A 477 -9.69 -7.05 18.04
N PRO A 478 -9.68 -8.30 18.56
CA PRO A 478 -8.63 -8.78 19.45
C PRO A 478 -7.23 -8.59 18.86
N LEU A 479 -6.28 -8.14 19.70
CA LEU A 479 -4.87 -8.01 19.33
C LEU A 479 -4.19 -9.38 19.18
N THR A 480 -4.59 -10.34 20.02
CA THR A 480 -4.17 -11.75 20.03
C THR A 480 -5.41 -12.64 19.99
N GLY A 481 -5.29 -13.88 19.49
CA GLY A 481 -6.40 -14.84 19.46
C GLY A 481 -7.55 -14.47 18.51
N TYR A 482 -7.26 -13.74 17.42
CA TYR A 482 -8.25 -13.46 16.37
C TYR A 482 -8.50 -14.74 15.54
N ASP A 483 -9.69 -15.32 15.65
CA ASP A 483 -10.08 -16.62 15.07
C ASP A 483 -11.30 -16.49 14.12
N SER A 484 -11.28 -15.52 13.19
CA SER A 484 -12.30 -15.40 12.15
C SER A 484 -11.82 -16.06 10.86
N HIS A 485 -12.68 -16.90 10.28
CA HIS A 485 -12.38 -17.79 9.17
C HIS A 485 -13.57 -17.93 8.22
N ASP A 486 -13.30 -18.36 7.00
CA ASP A 486 -14.29 -18.73 5.99
C ASP A 486 -13.74 -19.87 5.10
N ASN A 487 -14.58 -20.55 4.31
CA ASN A 487 -14.19 -21.66 3.43
C ASN A 487 -14.68 -21.42 2.00
N PHE A 488 -13.86 -20.74 1.19
CA PHE A 488 -14.34 -20.08 -0.01
C PHE A 488 -13.36 -20.17 -1.19
N PHE A 489 -13.85 -19.82 -2.37
CA PHE A 489 -13.03 -19.48 -3.54
C PHE A 489 -13.47 -18.14 -4.11
N ALA A 490 -12.52 -17.33 -4.56
CA ALA A 490 -12.77 -15.99 -5.04
C ALA A 490 -11.85 -15.64 -6.21
N LYS A 491 -12.35 -14.77 -7.08
CA LYS A 491 -11.62 -14.15 -8.20
C LYS A 491 -11.97 -12.67 -8.27
N SER A 492 -11.20 -11.91 -9.05
CA SER A 492 -11.47 -10.51 -9.33
C SER A 492 -11.29 -10.20 -10.82
N ILE A 493 -11.93 -9.11 -11.25
CA ILE A 493 -11.81 -8.53 -12.59
C ILE A 493 -11.64 -7.03 -12.40
N THR A 494 -10.65 -6.43 -13.04
CA THR A 494 -10.52 -4.98 -13.13
C THR A 494 -10.85 -4.54 -14.55
N VAL A 495 -11.75 -3.57 -14.67
CA VAL A 495 -12.34 -3.12 -15.95
C VAL A 495 -11.82 -1.73 -16.27
N PRO A 496 -10.99 -1.54 -17.31
CA PRO A 496 -10.47 -0.23 -17.70
C PRO A 496 -11.59 0.78 -17.97
N GLN A 497 -11.42 2.01 -17.48
CA GLN A 497 -12.40 3.09 -17.61
C GLN A 497 -12.68 3.47 -19.06
N ALA A 498 -11.67 3.39 -19.94
CA ALA A 498 -11.83 3.65 -21.36
C ALA A 498 -12.68 2.59 -22.09
N ALA A 499 -12.85 1.40 -21.51
CA ALA A 499 -13.65 0.31 -22.08
C ALA A 499 -15.03 0.19 -21.43
N GLY A 500 -15.09 0.27 -20.09
CA GLY A 500 -16.28 -0.06 -19.32
C GLY A 500 -16.78 -1.49 -19.57
N LEU A 501 -18.00 -1.77 -19.14
CA LEU A 501 -18.73 -2.99 -19.48
C LEU A 501 -19.68 -2.72 -20.64
N THR A 502 -19.69 -3.63 -21.61
CA THR A 502 -20.64 -3.65 -22.73
C THR A 502 -21.92 -4.38 -22.35
N SER A 503 -23.00 -4.12 -23.11
CA SER A 503 -24.23 -4.90 -23.02
C SER A 503 -23.99 -6.41 -23.22
N ASN A 504 -23.03 -6.81 -24.06
CA ASN A 504 -22.68 -8.22 -24.26
C ASN A 504 -22.07 -8.86 -23.02
N ALA A 505 -21.13 -8.18 -22.34
CA ALA A 505 -20.55 -8.65 -21.08
C ALA A 505 -21.62 -8.79 -19.98
N LEU A 506 -22.50 -7.79 -19.86
CA LEU A 506 -23.60 -7.79 -18.88
C LEU A 506 -24.67 -8.85 -19.19
N ASN A 507 -25.00 -9.06 -20.46
CA ASN A 507 -25.89 -10.13 -20.89
C ASN A 507 -25.31 -11.52 -20.55
N ALA A 508 -24.01 -11.73 -20.78
CA ALA A 508 -23.34 -12.98 -20.43
C ALA A 508 -23.22 -13.19 -18.91
N MET A 509 -22.98 -12.12 -18.15
CA MET A 509 -23.04 -12.12 -16.68
C MET A 509 -24.45 -12.52 -16.19
N TYR A 510 -25.49 -11.92 -16.75
CA TYR A 510 -26.88 -12.26 -16.45
C TYR A 510 -27.17 -13.72 -16.74
N ASP A 511 -26.86 -14.20 -17.95
CA ASP A 511 -27.14 -15.58 -18.36
C ASP A 511 -26.44 -16.61 -17.45
N TYR A 512 -25.22 -16.30 -17.00
CA TYR A 512 -24.48 -17.17 -16.10
C TYR A 512 -24.98 -17.14 -14.65
N MET A 513 -25.34 -15.95 -14.14
CA MET A 513 -25.84 -15.78 -12.76
C MET A 513 -27.28 -16.25 -12.58
N HIS A 514 -28.11 -16.07 -13.61
CA HIS A 514 -29.52 -16.45 -13.62
C HIS A 514 -29.76 -17.93 -13.96
N ALA A 515 -28.74 -18.66 -14.42
CA ALA A 515 -28.80 -20.11 -14.56
C ALA A 515 -28.99 -20.78 -13.19
N ALA A 516 -29.96 -21.68 -13.09
CA ALA A 516 -30.27 -22.37 -11.84
C ALA A 516 -29.05 -23.14 -11.31
N THR A 517 -28.64 -22.82 -10.08
CA THR A 517 -27.46 -23.37 -9.42
C THR A 517 -27.72 -23.57 -7.93
N SER A 518 -27.06 -24.56 -7.33
CA SER A 518 -27.04 -24.78 -5.87
C SER A 518 -25.84 -24.13 -5.18
N VAL A 519 -24.99 -23.41 -5.93
CA VAL A 519 -23.81 -22.73 -5.39
C VAL A 519 -24.24 -21.48 -4.62
N SER A 520 -23.76 -21.34 -3.38
CA SER A 520 -23.85 -20.09 -2.62
C SER A 520 -22.73 -19.16 -3.03
N TYR A 521 -23.07 -17.96 -3.49
CA TYR A 521 -22.13 -16.97 -4.03
C TYR A 521 -22.67 -15.54 -3.90
N TYR A 522 -21.74 -14.58 -3.94
CA TYR A 522 -22.05 -13.18 -4.16
C TYR A 522 -21.04 -12.52 -5.11
N VAL A 523 -21.45 -11.38 -5.67
CA VAL A 523 -20.64 -10.50 -6.51
C VAL A 523 -20.72 -9.09 -5.94
N ILE A 524 -19.57 -8.43 -5.76
CA ILE A 524 -19.50 -7.00 -5.49
C ILE A 524 -18.77 -6.33 -6.65
N VAL A 525 -19.39 -5.32 -7.26
CA VAL A 525 -18.74 -4.47 -8.27
C VAL A 525 -18.54 -3.07 -7.72
N ASN A 526 -17.29 -2.71 -7.44
CA ASN A 526 -16.91 -1.47 -6.80
C ASN A 526 -16.57 -0.38 -7.81
N LEU A 527 -17.11 0.82 -7.63
CA LEU A 527 -16.70 2.01 -8.38
C LEU A 527 -15.29 2.45 -7.93
N TYR A 528 -14.31 2.27 -8.80
CA TYR A 528 -12.93 2.70 -8.62
C TYR A 528 -12.67 4.04 -9.31
N GLY A 529 -12.97 4.13 -10.60
CA GLY A 529 -12.63 5.25 -11.46
C GLY A 529 -13.73 6.29 -11.56
N GLY A 530 -13.91 6.84 -12.76
CA GLY A 530 -14.84 7.94 -13.04
C GLY A 530 -14.29 9.31 -12.62
N PRO A 531 -15.03 10.39 -12.88
CA PRO A 531 -14.57 11.77 -12.71
C PRO A 531 -14.01 12.05 -11.32
N GLY A 532 -12.83 12.68 -11.28
CA GLY A 532 -12.14 13.11 -10.07
C GLY A 532 -11.49 12.01 -9.22
N SER A 533 -11.64 10.71 -9.54
CA SER A 533 -11.14 9.63 -8.67
C SER A 533 -9.66 9.79 -8.33
N ALA A 534 -9.35 9.87 -7.04
CA ALA A 534 -8.01 9.99 -6.52
C ALA A 534 -7.14 8.76 -6.87
N ILE A 535 -7.76 7.57 -7.03
CA ILE A 535 -7.07 6.34 -7.46
C ILE A 535 -6.50 6.52 -8.86
N ASN A 536 -7.32 7.03 -9.79
CA ASN A 536 -6.99 7.24 -11.20
C ASN A 536 -6.24 8.56 -11.46
N SER A 537 -5.99 9.36 -10.42
CA SER A 537 -5.09 10.52 -10.46
C SER A 537 -3.60 10.15 -10.38
N LYS A 538 -3.29 8.85 -10.20
CA LYS A 538 -1.95 8.28 -10.07
C LYS A 538 -1.68 7.32 -11.22
N ASP A 539 -0.42 7.00 -11.45
CA ASP A 539 0.04 6.08 -12.48
C ASP A 539 0.90 4.94 -11.88
N THR A 540 1.47 4.11 -12.75
CA THR A 540 2.40 3.04 -12.39
C THR A 540 3.82 3.53 -12.09
N ASN A 541 4.12 4.82 -12.28
CA ASN A 541 5.36 5.44 -11.79
C ASN A 541 5.23 5.81 -10.31
N PHE A 542 4.03 6.21 -9.86
CA PHE A 542 3.75 6.54 -8.47
C PHE A 542 3.92 5.34 -7.52
N ALA A 543 3.47 4.15 -7.92
CA ALA A 543 3.50 2.92 -7.12
C ALA A 543 3.47 1.67 -8.03
N ALA A 544 3.92 0.51 -7.55
CA ALA A 544 3.89 -0.76 -8.28
C ALA A 544 2.49 -1.42 -8.36
N TYR A 545 1.45 -0.59 -8.49
CA TYR A 545 0.05 -1.00 -8.54
C TYR A 545 -0.52 -0.68 -9.92
N ASN A 546 -1.01 -1.70 -10.63
CA ASN A 546 -1.36 -1.58 -12.05
C ASN A 546 -2.77 -1.03 -12.34
N ASP A 547 -3.76 -1.29 -11.48
CA ASP A 547 -5.18 -0.93 -11.73
C ASP A 547 -5.49 0.56 -11.54
N ARG A 548 -4.67 1.44 -12.12
CA ARG A 548 -4.78 2.91 -12.03
C ARG A 548 -5.73 3.51 -13.05
N ASP A 549 -6.17 2.75 -14.03
CA ASP A 549 -7.09 3.17 -15.09
C ASP A 549 -8.50 2.56 -14.95
N SER A 550 -8.74 1.75 -13.92
CA SER A 550 -9.98 0.98 -13.78
C SER A 550 -11.19 1.86 -13.42
N LEU A 551 -12.35 1.56 -14.01
CA LEU A 551 -13.66 2.08 -13.58
C LEU A 551 -14.31 1.16 -12.56
N TRP A 552 -14.34 -0.15 -12.85
CA TRP A 552 -14.97 -1.16 -12.02
C TRP A 552 -13.96 -2.19 -11.51
N VAL A 553 -14.09 -2.60 -10.25
CA VAL A 553 -13.35 -3.73 -9.68
C VAL A 553 -14.32 -4.73 -9.07
N PHE A 554 -14.30 -5.94 -9.61
CA PHE A 554 -15.14 -7.06 -9.18
C PHE A 554 -14.49 -7.85 -8.05
N GLN A 555 -15.32 -8.28 -7.11
CA GLN A 555 -15.07 -9.41 -6.22
C GLN A 555 -16.13 -10.47 -6.52
N ASN A 556 -15.73 -11.57 -7.15
CA ASN A 556 -16.59 -12.71 -7.46
C ASN A 556 -16.29 -13.80 -6.42
N TYR A 557 -17.21 -14.07 -5.50
CA TYR A 557 -16.95 -14.86 -4.29
C TYR A 557 -17.94 -16.02 -4.15
N GLY A 558 -17.42 -17.23 -3.95
CA GLY A 558 -18.21 -18.43 -3.74
C GLY A 558 -17.92 -19.04 -2.38
N GLU A 559 -18.96 -19.24 -1.58
CA GLU A 559 -18.89 -19.45 -0.12
C GLU A 559 -18.65 -20.91 0.28
N THR A 560 -18.22 -21.75 -0.66
CA THR A 560 -17.85 -23.15 -0.44
C THR A 560 -16.74 -23.59 -1.39
N ALA A 561 -16.04 -24.68 -1.08
CA ALA A 561 -15.12 -25.32 -2.02
C ALA A 561 -15.81 -25.81 -3.32
N GLY A 562 -17.12 -26.10 -3.30
CA GLY A 562 -17.90 -26.50 -4.48
C GLY A 562 -18.18 -25.35 -5.46
N SER A 563 -17.85 -24.11 -5.11
CA SER A 563 -18.08 -22.93 -5.95
C SER A 563 -16.99 -22.67 -7.01
N ILE A 564 -15.87 -23.40 -6.98
CA ILE A 564 -14.67 -23.09 -7.78
C ILE A 564 -14.99 -22.97 -9.28
N ASP A 565 -15.62 -24.00 -9.85
CA ASP A 565 -15.95 -24.03 -11.28
C ASP A 565 -16.99 -22.98 -11.67
N TYR A 566 -17.92 -22.67 -10.75
CA TYR A 566 -18.93 -21.64 -10.94
C TYR A 566 -18.32 -20.24 -11.00
N ILE A 567 -17.45 -19.90 -10.03
CA ILE A 567 -16.77 -18.60 -10.02
C ILE A 567 -15.78 -18.49 -11.21
N ASN A 568 -15.08 -19.57 -11.57
CA ASN A 568 -14.26 -19.61 -12.79
C ASN A 568 -15.11 -19.34 -14.05
N GLY A 569 -16.26 -20.02 -14.19
CA GLY A 569 -17.17 -19.86 -15.31
C GLY A 569 -17.77 -18.45 -15.38
N LEU A 570 -18.17 -17.86 -14.25
CA LEU A 570 -18.69 -16.49 -14.16
C LEU A 570 -17.65 -15.47 -14.65
N ASN A 571 -16.40 -15.58 -14.20
CA ASN A 571 -15.32 -14.67 -14.65
C ASN A 571 -15.04 -14.83 -16.14
N LYS A 572 -15.09 -16.07 -16.66
CA LYS A 572 -14.92 -16.37 -18.09
C LYS A 572 -16.11 -15.88 -18.93
N ALA A 573 -17.33 -15.93 -18.41
CA ALA A 573 -18.52 -15.42 -19.11
C ALA A 573 -18.43 -13.89 -19.31
N ILE A 574 -18.05 -13.16 -18.26
CA ILE A 574 -17.86 -11.70 -18.32
C ILE A 574 -16.73 -11.32 -19.28
N THR A 575 -15.53 -11.87 -19.09
CA THR A 575 -14.34 -11.45 -19.87
C THR A 575 -14.36 -11.99 -21.30
N GLY A 576 -14.87 -13.20 -21.51
CA GLY A 576 -14.97 -13.81 -22.84
C GLY A 576 -15.98 -13.14 -23.76
N ALA A 577 -17.04 -12.56 -23.22
CA ALA A 577 -18.04 -11.79 -23.98
C ALA A 577 -17.56 -10.39 -24.42
N GLN A 578 -16.37 -9.97 -23.98
CA GLN A 578 -15.74 -8.68 -24.31
C GLN A 578 -14.22 -8.86 -24.51
N SER A 579 -13.84 -9.89 -25.27
CA SER A 579 -12.46 -10.35 -25.44
C SER A 579 -11.47 -9.33 -26.01
N GLN A 580 -11.94 -8.24 -26.62
CA GLN A 580 -11.13 -7.10 -27.06
C GLN A 580 -10.66 -6.20 -25.91
N THR A 581 -11.20 -6.35 -24.70
CA THR A 581 -10.80 -5.57 -23.52
C THR A 581 -9.70 -6.29 -22.75
N GLN A 582 -8.60 -5.58 -22.49
CA GLN A 582 -7.56 -6.04 -21.58
C GLN A 582 -8.02 -5.86 -20.12
N PHE A 583 -8.74 -6.85 -19.60
CA PHE A 583 -9.07 -6.92 -18.18
C PHE A 583 -7.82 -7.23 -17.34
N GLY A 584 -7.76 -6.68 -16.13
CA GLY A 584 -6.81 -7.09 -15.09
C GLY A 584 -7.50 -7.85 -13.96
N ALA A 585 -6.78 -8.03 -12.84
CA ALA A 585 -7.30 -8.57 -11.60
C ALA A 585 -6.70 -7.82 -10.40
N TYR A 586 -7.40 -7.82 -9.26
CA TYR A 586 -7.00 -7.08 -8.07
C TYR A 586 -6.35 -8.00 -7.02
N LEU A 587 -5.06 -7.78 -6.75
CA LEU A 587 -4.20 -8.68 -5.97
C LEU A 587 -4.64 -8.89 -4.50
N ASN A 588 -5.35 -7.95 -3.87
CA ASN A 588 -5.92 -8.18 -2.53
C ASN A 588 -7.04 -9.26 -2.53
N TYR A 589 -7.61 -9.59 -3.69
CA TYR A 589 -8.51 -10.72 -3.91
C TYR A 589 -7.79 -11.84 -4.68
N VAL A 590 -6.58 -12.19 -4.22
CA VAL A 590 -5.68 -13.15 -4.88
C VAL A 590 -6.34 -14.50 -5.18
N ASP A 591 -6.29 -14.87 -6.45
CA ASP A 591 -6.83 -16.10 -7.00
C ASP A 591 -5.74 -17.20 -7.10
N PRO A 592 -5.80 -18.26 -6.29
CA PRO A 592 -4.82 -19.37 -6.31
C PRO A 592 -4.96 -20.34 -7.49
N SER A 593 -5.96 -20.19 -8.36
CA SER A 593 -6.14 -21.04 -9.55
C SER A 593 -5.29 -20.62 -10.75
N LEU A 594 -4.72 -19.41 -10.72
CA LEU A 594 -3.83 -18.89 -11.77
C LEU A 594 -2.41 -19.43 -11.57
N ASP A 595 -1.76 -19.82 -12.67
CA ASP A 595 -0.30 -19.94 -12.70
C ASP A 595 0.37 -18.57 -12.51
N ALA A 596 1.67 -18.59 -12.16
CA ALA A 596 2.42 -17.37 -11.84
C ALA A 596 2.44 -16.38 -13.01
N ALA A 597 2.65 -16.84 -14.25
CA ALA A 597 2.74 -15.96 -15.42
C ALA A 597 1.41 -15.24 -15.71
N THR A 598 0.29 -15.97 -15.62
CA THR A 598 -1.06 -15.43 -15.80
C THR A 598 -1.42 -14.47 -14.67
N ALA A 599 -1.09 -14.82 -13.42
CA ALA A 599 -1.23 -13.95 -12.25
C ALA A 599 -0.43 -12.64 -12.43
N HIS A 600 0.84 -12.72 -12.81
CA HIS A 600 1.70 -11.54 -13.02
C HIS A 600 1.15 -10.64 -14.12
N LYS A 601 0.67 -11.22 -15.22
CA LYS A 601 0.06 -10.47 -16.34
C LYS A 601 -1.21 -9.72 -15.90
N LEU A 602 -2.05 -10.33 -15.06
CA LEU A 602 -3.31 -9.74 -14.60
C LEU A 602 -3.15 -8.73 -13.46
N TYR A 603 -2.25 -8.98 -12.51
CA TYR A 603 -2.05 -8.11 -11.33
C TYR A 603 -1.09 -6.94 -11.57
N TYR A 604 -0.11 -7.11 -12.46
CA TYR A 604 0.95 -6.12 -12.71
C TYR A 604 1.02 -5.65 -14.16
N GLY A 605 0.70 -6.51 -15.13
CA GLY A 605 1.01 -6.25 -16.54
C GLY A 605 2.53 -6.22 -16.80
N ASP A 606 2.92 -6.19 -18.08
CA ASP A 606 4.31 -6.47 -18.47
C ASP A 606 5.31 -5.42 -17.96
N ALA A 607 4.94 -4.14 -17.97
CA ALA A 607 5.82 -3.04 -17.59
C ALA A 607 6.11 -3.01 -16.09
N VAL A 608 5.07 -3.08 -15.24
CA VAL A 608 5.24 -3.12 -13.78
C VAL A 608 5.92 -4.41 -13.37
N TYR A 609 5.54 -5.56 -13.96
CA TYR A 609 6.17 -6.84 -13.66
C TYR A 609 7.66 -6.84 -13.99
N SER A 610 8.07 -6.30 -15.15
CA SER A 610 9.48 -6.25 -15.54
C SER A 610 10.34 -5.43 -14.56
N ARG A 611 9.83 -4.28 -14.11
CA ARG A 611 10.52 -3.45 -13.09
C ARG A 611 10.52 -4.11 -11.71
N LEU A 612 9.41 -4.75 -11.31
CA LEU A 612 9.33 -5.54 -10.09
C LEU A 612 10.31 -6.73 -10.10
N ALA A 613 10.43 -7.45 -11.21
CA ALA A 613 11.33 -8.59 -11.35
C ALA A 613 12.82 -8.16 -11.32
N ALA A 614 13.16 -7.03 -11.92
CA ALA A 614 14.49 -6.44 -11.82
C ALA A 614 14.81 -6.03 -10.36
N LEU A 615 13.87 -5.38 -9.67
CA LEU A 615 14.00 -5.02 -8.26
C LEU A 615 14.16 -6.27 -7.38
N LYS A 616 13.28 -7.27 -7.54
CA LYS A 616 13.33 -8.57 -6.85
C LYS A 616 14.72 -9.21 -6.95
N LYS A 617 15.30 -9.26 -8.16
CA LYS A 617 16.63 -9.82 -8.40
C LYS A 617 17.73 -9.08 -7.61
N SER A 618 17.56 -7.79 -7.34
CA SER A 618 18.52 -6.99 -6.56
C SER A 618 18.35 -7.14 -5.04
N VAL A 619 17.12 -7.14 -4.52
CA VAL A 619 16.85 -7.15 -3.06
C VAL A 619 16.68 -8.55 -2.46
N ASP A 620 16.32 -9.53 -3.29
CA ASP A 620 16.12 -10.93 -2.90
C ASP A 620 16.53 -11.92 -4.02
N PRO A 621 17.84 -12.00 -4.37
CA PRO A 621 18.35 -12.90 -5.41
C PRO A 621 18.21 -14.40 -5.06
N LYS A 622 17.88 -14.75 -3.81
CA LYS A 622 17.64 -16.14 -3.37
C LYS A 622 16.15 -16.51 -3.35
N GLY A 623 15.26 -15.54 -3.60
CA GLY A 623 13.82 -15.68 -3.44
C GLY A 623 13.44 -16.16 -2.04
N VAL A 624 14.03 -15.59 -0.98
CA VAL A 624 13.67 -15.86 0.42
C VAL A 624 12.20 -15.56 0.65
N PHE A 625 11.72 -14.39 0.20
CA PHE A 625 10.30 -14.05 0.22
C PHE A 625 9.62 -14.70 -0.98
N TRP A 626 8.75 -15.67 -0.73
CA TRP A 626 8.23 -16.54 -1.77
C TRP A 626 6.84 -17.08 -1.44
N ASN A 627 5.98 -17.14 -2.45
CA ASN A 627 4.72 -17.88 -2.50
C ASN A 627 4.50 -18.29 -3.98
N PRO A 628 3.50 -19.12 -4.32
CA PRO A 628 3.29 -19.60 -5.70
C PRO A 628 3.16 -18.51 -6.79
N GLN A 629 2.75 -17.29 -6.45
CA GLN A 629 2.58 -16.17 -7.40
C GLN A 629 3.53 -14.99 -7.11
N ALA A 630 4.52 -15.16 -6.24
CA ALA A 630 5.50 -14.12 -5.94
C ALA A 630 6.24 -13.64 -7.20
N VAL A 631 6.67 -12.39 -7.20
CA VAL A 631 7.45 -11.80 -8.30
C VAL A 631 8.76 -12.55 -8.47
N GLY A 632 9.13 -12.86 -9.72
CA GLY A 632 10.39 -13.54 -10.06
C GLY A 632 10.37 -15.06 -9.84
N ASN A 633 9.19 -15.67 -9.82
CA ASN A 633 8.98 -17.12 -9.89
C ASN A 633 9.22 -17.69 -11.29
#